data_AF-A0A7K2TI05-F1
#
_entry.id   AF-A0A7K2TI05-F1
#
_cell.length_a   1.000
_cell.length_b   1.000
_cell.length_c   1.000
_cell.angle_alpha   90.00
_cell.angle_beta   90.00
_cell.angle_gamma   90.00
#
_symmetry.space_group_name_H-M   'P 1'
#
loop_
_entity.id
_entity.type
_entity.pdbx_description
1 polymer ?
#
loop_
_entity_poly.entity_id
_entity_poly.type
_entity_poly.pdbx_seq_one_letter_code
_entity_poly.pdbx_strand_id
1 'polypeptide(L)'
;MSDTTTSYGTWCNRVEQYSTSPDADVADYIGGADTAWRERVERSGALDAMTADYRTAINSALPDSVSLCGDEFIGPAYPDDDEWDGYPTDEDGGLDIAACVEDISLDPIVEANDPLSLEEIGRDELKSAAKNPAKVASAAMSRLGLKPHAYVPHPDSGRPQAIYLAGQVRAALAKRPGQGKRTDLTDTDQT
;
A
#
# COMPACT_ATOMS: atom_id res chain seq x y z
N MET A 1 -12.41 -13.26 30.80
CA MET A 1 -11.50 -14.38 31.08
C MET A 1 -10.08 -13.84 30.89
N SER A 2 -9.07 -14.40 31.56
CA SER A 2 -7.68 -13.98 31.29
C SER A 2 -7.24 -14.82 30.10
N ASP A 3 -7.32 -14.25 28.90
CA ASP A 3 -6.91 -14.96 27.70
C ASP A 3 -5.39 -15.05 27.75
N THR A 4 -4.90 -16.25 28.06
CA THR A 4 -3.47 -16.50 28.10
C THR A 4 -3.02 -16.55 26.65
N THR A 5 -2.20 -15.59 26.24
CA THR A 5 -1.61 -15.60 24.91
C THR A 5 -0.32 -16.41 24.91
N THR A 6 0.06 -16.89 23.73
CA THR A 6 1.35 -17.52 23.48
C THR A 6 1.92 -17.03 22.15
N SER A 7 3.25 -17.19 22.00
CA SER A 7 3.90 -17.01 20.70
C SER A 7 3.68 -18.25 19.85
N TYR A 8 3.24 -18.04 18.61
CA TYR A 8 3.16 -19.09 17.58
C TYR A 8 4.46 -19.16 16.77
N GLY A 9 5.38 -18.23 16.96
CA GLY A 9 6.65 -18.15 16.26
C GLY A 9 6.95 -16.73 15.78
N THR A 10 8.03 -16.59 15.03
CA THR A 10 8.48 -15.33 14.43
C THR A 10 8.29 -15.38 12.92
N TRP A 11 8.34 -14.23 12.26
CA TRP A 11 8.32 -14.13 10.80
C TRP A 11 9.35 -15.06 10.14
N CYS A 12 10.59 -15.02 10.66
CA CYS A 12 11.71 -15.81 10.16
C CYS A 12 11.47 -17.33 10.28
N ASN A 13 10.82 -17.80 11.35
CA ASN A 13 10.63 -19.23 11.55
C ASN A 13 9.31 -19.78 10.97
N ARG A 14 8.33 -18.92 10.69
CA ARG A 14 7.03 -19.32 10.14
C ARG A 14 6.83 -19.01 8.67
N VAL A 15 7.41 -17.93 8.14
CA VAL A 15 7.04 -17.43 6.80
C VAL A 15 8.25 -17.41 5.86
N GLU A 16 9.27 -16.63 6.18
CA GLU A 16 10.44 -16.46 5.29
C GLU A 16 11.74 -16.66 6.06
N GLN A 17 12.37 -17.82 5.85
CA GLN A 17 13.57 -18.24 6.57
C GLN A 17 14.75 -17.27 6.42
N TYR A 18 14.83 -16.58 5.28
CA TYR A 18 15.94 -15.67 4.98
C TYR A 18 15.65 -14.22 5.34
N SER A 19 14.47 -13.93 5.87
CA SER A 19 14.08 -12.60 6.33
C SER A 19 14.10 -12.48 7.84
N THR A 20 14.44 -11.29 8.33
CA THR A 20 14.43 -10.99 9.77
C THR A 20 13.10 -10.41 10.24
N SER A 21 12.28 -9.85 9.33
CA SER A 21 10.98 -9.27 9.64
C SER A 21 10.23 -8.90 8.35
N PRO A 22 8.90 -8.70 8.40
CA PRO A 22 8.16 -8.18 7.24
C PRO A 22 8.70 -6.85 6.70
N ASP A 23 9.26 -6.02 7.58
CA ASP A 23 9.84 -4.71 7.20
C ASP A 23 11.12 -4.90 6.37
N ALA A 24 11.89 -5.95 6.67
CA ALA A 24 13.04 -6.34 5.89
C ALA A 24 12.62 -6.80 4.48
N ASP A 25 11.51 -7.53 4.35
CA ASP A 25 10.99 -7.94 3.04
C ASP A 25 10.65 -6.73 2.16
N VAL A 26 10.00 -5.71 2.75
CA VAL A 26 9.69 -4.46 2.04
C VAL A 26 10.98 -3.78 1.61
N ALA A 27 11.96 -3.65 2.51
CA ALA A 27 13.25 -3.02 2.22
C ALA A 27 14.03 -3.76 1.12
N ASP A 28 14.05 -5.09 1.16
CA ASP A 28 14.71 -5.95 0.18
C ASP A 28 14.00 -5.87 -1.18
N TYR A 29 12.66 -5.90 -1.19
CA TYR A 29 11.85 -5.76 -2.40
C TYR A 29 12.16 -4.45 -3.14
N ILE A 30 12.21 -3.33 -2.41
CA ILE A 30 12.51 -2.03 -3.01
C ILE A 30 14.01 -1.82 -3.28
N GLY A 31 14.88 -2.65 -2.69
CA GLY A 31 16.34 -2.52 -2.75
C GLY A 31 16.91 -2.59 -4.18
N GLY A 32 16.22 -3.26 -5.09
CA GLY A 32 16.59 -3.36 -6.51
C GLY A 32 16.23 -2.15 -7.37
N ALA A 33 15.51 -1.16 -6.83
CA ALA A 33 15.03 0.00 -7.57
C ALA A 33 16.09 1.11 -7.76
N ASP A 34 15.80 2.05 -8.67
CA ASP A 34 16.64 3.21 -8.94
C ASP A 34 16.94 4.02 -7.66
N THR A 35 18.19 4.45 -7.50
CA THR A 35 18.65 5.17 -6.29
C THR A 35 17.88 6.47 -6.07
N ALA A 36 17.56 7.24 -7.12
CA ALA A 36 16.83 8.49 -6.96
C ALA A 36 15.38 8.26 -6.53
N TRP A 37 14.77 7.15 -6.97
CA TRP A 37 13.47 6.73 -6.49
C TRP A 37 13.52 6.29 -5.02
N ARG A 38 14.50 5.46 -4.64
CA ARG A 38 14.66 5.03 -3.23
C ARG A 38 14.89 6.19 -2.27
N GLU A 39 15.73 7.15 -2.65
CA GLU A 39 15.92 8.39 -1.88
C GLU A 39 14.63 9.19 -1.72
N ARG A 40 13.76 9.20 -2.75
CA ARG A 40 12.45 9.85 -2.67
C ARG A 40 11.51 9.09 -1.73
N VAL A 41 11.49 7.77 -1.81
CA VAL A 41 10.71 6.89 -0.92
C VAL A 41 11.08 7.16 0.55
N GLU A 42 12.37 7.17 0.87
CA GLU A 42 12.87 7.46 2.22
C GLU A 42 12.50 8.88 2.67
N ARG A 43 12.81 9.90 1.85
CA ARG A 43 12.59 11.31 2.22
C ARG A 43 11.12 11.70 2.33
N SER A 44 10.24 10.98 1.65
CA SER A 44 8.80 11.22 1.71
C SER A 44 8.10 10.49 2.84
N GLY A 45 8.74 9.51 3.48
CA GLY A 45 8.09 8.62 4.44
C GLY A 45 7.23 7.53 3.78
N ALA A 46 7.34 7.34 2.46
CA ALA A 46 6.58 6.33 1.74
C ALA A 46 6.97 4.89 2.15
N LEU A 47 8.22 4.67 2.59
CA LEU A 47 8.65 3.38 3.13
C LEU A 47 7.80 2.98 4.35
N ASP A 48 7.56 3.92 5.27
CA ASP A 48 6.75 3.66 6.47
C ASP A 48 5.31 3.31 6.08
N ALA A 49 4.77 3.95 5.04
CA ALA A 49 3.44 3.63 4.50
C ALA A 49 3.40 2.24 3.85
N MET A 50 4.39 1.87 3.04
CA MET A 50 4.51 0.53 2.46
C MET A 50 4.55 -0.55 3.53
N THR A 51 5.39 -0.34 4.56
CA THR A 51 5.52 -1.26 5.70
C THR A 51 4.23 -1.38 6.50
N ALA A 52 3.54 -0.26 6.76
CA ALA A 52 2.27 -0.27 7.48
C ALA A 52 1.17 -1.00 6.71
N ASP A 53 1.09 -0.79 5.39
CA ASP A 53 0.10 -1.46 4.53
C ASP A 53 0.40 -2.97 4.41
N TYR A 54 1.67 -3.36 4.31
CA TYR A 54 2.07 -4.79 4.31
C TYR A 54 1.72 -5.49 5.62
N ARG A 55 2.04 -4.88 6.77
CA ARG A 55 1.61 -5.39 8.07
C ARG A 55 0.08 -5.48 8.21
N THR A 56 -0.64 -4.52 7.64
CA THR A 56 -2.11 -4.55 7.63
C THR A 56 -2.63 -5.70 6.79
N ALA A 57 -2.03 -5.95 5.61
CA ALA A 57 -2.37 -7.08 4.77
C ALA A 57 -2.10 -8.41 5.50
N ILE A 58 -0.95 -8.55 6.16
CA ILE A 58 -0.60 -9.73 6.96
C ILE A 58 -1.65 -9.97 8.04
N ASN A 59 -1.94 -8.98 8.88
CA ASN A 59 -2.93 -9.14 9.95
C ASN A 59 -4.35 -9.39 9.42
N SER A 60 -4.69 -8.91 8.22
CA SER A 60 -6.01 -9.17 7.61
C SER A 60 -6.16 -10.58 7.05
N ALA A 61 -5.04 -11.27 6.81
CA ALA A 61 -5.04 -12.64 6.33
C ALA A 61 -5.00 -13.68 7.46
N LEU A 62 -4.78 -13.23 8.70
CA LEU A 62 -4.77 -14.07 9.90
C LEU A 62 -6.19 -14.14 10.52
N PRO A 63 -6.47 -15.17 11.32
CA PRO A 63 -7.63 -15.18 12.22
C PRO A 63 -7.63 -13.96 13.13
N ASP A 64 -8.82 -13.43 13.46
CA ASP A 64 -8.99 -12.24 14.31
C ASP A 64 -8.30 -12.35 15.69
N SER A 65 -8.09 -13.57 16.19
CA SER A 65 -7.41 -13.86 17.46
C SER A 65 -5.88 -13.92 17.37
N VAL A 66 -5.33 -13.89 16.16
CA VAL A 66 -3.89 -13.95 15.90
C VAL A 66 -3.42 -12.63 15.27
N SER A 67 -2.38 -12.03 15.85
CA SER A 67 -1.80 -10.79 15.35
C SER A 67 -0.29 -10.89 15.28
N LEU A 68 0.28 -10.25 14.26
CA LEU A 68 1.70 -9.96 14.19
C LEU A 68 2.04 -8.76 15.11
N CYS A 69 2.89 -9.00 16.09
CA CYS A 69 3.38 -8.03 17.08
C CYS A 69 4.90 -7.90 16.97
N GLY A 70 5.38 -6.86 16.28
CA GLY A 70 6.80 -6.76 15.94
C GLY A 70 7.14 -7.74 14.81
N ASP A 71 7.95 -8.75 15.13
CA ASP A 71 8.26 -9.90 14.27
C ASP A 71 7.64 -11.21 14.78
N GLU A 72 6.89 -11.20 15.89
CA GLU A 72 6.29 -12.39 16.49
C GLU A 72 4.79 -12.50 16.21
N PHE A 73 4.30 -13.70 15.95
CA PHE A 73 2.87 -14.00 15.88
C PHE A 73 2.35 -14.39 17.27
N ILE A 74 1.37 -13.65 17.75
CA ILE A 74 0.78 -13.84 19.09
C ILE A 74 -0.69 -14.22 18.93
N GLY A 75 -1.11 -15.28 19.62
CA GLY A 75 -2.48 -15.79 19.60
C GLY A 75 -2.87 -16.50 20.90
N PRO A 76 -4.05 -17.13 20.95
CA PRO A 76 -4.52 -17.85 22.14
C PRO A 76 -3.64 -19.07 22.45
N ALA A 77 -3.27 -19.28 23.73
CA ALA A 77 -2.51 -20.45 24.15
C ALA A 77 -3.30 -21.77 24.05
N TYR A 78 -4.62 -21.66 24.12
CA TYR A 78 -5.57 -22.77 24.02
C TYR A 78 -6.68 -22.33 23.06
N PRO A 79 -6.49 -22.46 21.74
CA PRO A 79 -7.53 -22.15 20.77
C PRO A 79 -8.73 -23.09 20.97
N ASP A 80 -9.93 -22.58 20.70
CA ASP A 80 -11.15 -23.39 20.67
C ASP A 80 -11.13 -24.32 19.43
N ASP A 81 -11.93 -25.40 19.47
CA ASP A 81 -11.92 -26.44 18.41
C ASP A 81 -12.27 -25.89 17.01
N ASP A 82 -13.03 -24.79 16.93
CA ASP A 82 -13.47 -24.10 15.71
C ASP A 82 -12.70 -22.81 15.41
N GLU A 83 -11.68 -22.47 16.20
CA GLU A 83 -10.94 -21.20 16.11
C GLU A 83 -10.31 -20.99 14.71
N TRP A 84 -9.92 -22.07 14.05
CA TRP A 84 -9.25 -22.04 12.74
C TRP A 84 -10.19 -22.35 11.57
N ASP A 85 -11.50 -22.42 11.80
CA ASP A 85 -12.47 -22.73 10.74
C ASP A 85 -12.37 -21.72 9.59
N GLY A 86 -12.03 -22.23 8.40
CA GLY A 86 -11.84 -21.41 7.19
C GLY A 86 -10.42 -20.90 6.96
N TYR A 87 -9.48 -21.22 7.84
CA TYR A 87 -8.06 -20.92 7.68
C TYR A 87 -7.25 -22.19 7.35
N PRO A 88 -6.11 -22.06 6.64
CA PRO A 88 -5.17 -23.15 6.44
C PRO A 88 -4.64 -23.74 7.76
N THR A 89 -4.55 -25.06 7.84
CA THR A 89 -3.97 -25.78 8.98
C THR A 89 -2.87 -26.73 8.53
N ASP A 90 -1.87 -26.93 9.39
CA ASP A 90 -0.77 -27.86 9.17
C ASP A 90 -1.17 -29.33 9.41
N GLU A 91 -0.20 -30.25 9.30
CA GLU A 91 -0.43 -31.70 9.47
C GLU A 91 -0.85 -32.11 10.88
N ASP A 92 -0.58 -31.27 11.88
CA ASP A 92 -0.93 -31.47 13.28
C ASP A 92 -2.26 -30.78 13.65
N GLY A 93 -2.90 -30.09 12.69
CA GLY A 93 -4.14 -29.34 12.89
C GLY A 93 -3.93 -27.96 13.53
N GLY A 94 -2.69 -27.48 13.59
CA GLY A 94 -2.35 -26.11 14.00
C GLY A 94 -2.54 -25.12 12.86
N LEU A 95 -2.63 -23.83 13.17
CA LEU A 95 -2.72 -22.76 12.16
C LEU A 95 -1.45 -22.73 11.29
N ASP A 96 -1.62 -22.87 9.96
CA ASP A 96 -0.53 -22.71 9.00
C ASP A 96 -0.40 -21.23 8.62
N ILE A 97 0.37 -20.49 9.42
CA ILE A 97 0.62 -19.06 9.24
C ILE A 97 1.26 -18.78 7.87
N ALA A 98 2.12 -19.66 7.36
CA ALA A 98 2.77 -19.47 6.07
C ALA A 98 1.74 -19.47 4.95
N ALA A 99 0.84 -20.46 4.96
CA ALA A 99 -0.24 -20.58 3.99
C ALA A 99 -1.25 -19.42 4.09
N CYS A 100 -1.50 -18.89 5.30
CA CYS A 100 -2.38 -17.71 5.46
C CYS A 100 -1.85 -16.49 4.70
N VAL A 101 -0.53 -16.27 4.70
CA VAL A 101 0.08 -15.05 4.15
C VAL A 101 0.70 -15.23 2.76
N GLU A 102 0.71 -16.45 2.22
CA GLU A 102 1.34 -16.80 0.93
C GLU A 102 0.84 -15.94 -0.24
N ASP A 103 -0.45 -15.62 -0.27
CA ASP A 103 -1.07 -14.85 -1.35
C ASP A 103 -0.83 -13.33 -1.26
N ILE A 104 -0.18 -12.85 -0.20
CA ILE A 104 0.07 -11.41 -0.01
C ILE A 104 1.22 -10.98 -0.91
N SER A 105 0.92 -10.13 -1.89
CA SER A 105 1.92 -9.56 -2.79
C SER A 105 2.35 -8.16 -2.35
N LEU A 106 3.67 -7.94 -2.30
CA LEU A 106 4.26 -6.62 -2.07
C LEU A 106 4.10 -5.67 -3.26
N ASP A 107 3.97 -6.18 -4.49
CA ASP A 107 3.90 -5.37 -5.71
C ASP A 107 2.75 -4.33 -5.68
N PRO A 108 1.48 -4.71 -5.45
CA PRO A 108 0.39 -3.74 -5.38
C PRO A 108 0.50 -2.78 -4.20
N ILE A 109 1.15 -3.18 -3.10
CA ILE A 109 1.36 -2.32 -1.93
C ILE A 109 2.39 -1.24 -2.24
N VAL A 110 3.52 -1.62 -2.85
CA VAL A 110 4.56 -0.70 -3.28
C VAL A 110 4.02 0.23 -4.37
N GLU A 111 3.26 -0.29 -5.33
CA GLU A 111 2.63 0.52 -6.37
C GLU A 111 1.64 1.54 -5.78
N ALA A 112 0.82 1.15 -4.80
CA ALA A 112 -0.12 2.05 -4.15
C ALA A 112 0.58 3.17 -3.35
N ASN A 113 1.76 2.88 -2.81
CA ASN A 113 2.54 3.81 -2.00
C ASN A 113 3.67 4.50 -2.77
N ASP A 114 3.72 4.35 -4.10
CA ASP A 114 4.71 5.02 -4.94
C ASP A 114 4.64 6.56 -4.79
N PRO A 115 5.74 7.23 -4.37
CA PRO A 115 5.75 8.68 -4.19
C PRO A 115 5.83 9.43 -5.53
N LEU A 116 4.69 10.00 -5.93
CA LEU A 116 4.55 10.79 -7.14
C LEU A 116 4.68 12.29 -6.89
N SER A 117 5.44 12.96 -7.75
CA SER A 117 5.42 14.40 -7.89
C SER A 117 4.23 14.87 -8.72
N LEU A 118 3.90 16.17 -8.63
CA LEU A 118 2.88 16.78 -9.48
C LEU A 118 3.18 16.63 -10.99
N GLU A 119 4.45 16.61 -11.39
CA GLU A 119 4.83 16.45 -12.80
C GLU A 119 4.47 15.04 -13.30
N GLU A 120 4.83 14.00 -12.53
CA GLU A 120 4.50 12.59 -12.81
C GLU A 120 2.98 12.38 -12.79
N ILE A 121 2.26 12.91 -11.80
CA ILE A 121 0.78 12.85 -11.78
C ILE A 121 0.20 13.50 -13.04
N GLY A 122 0.75 14.65 -13.47
CA GLY A 122 0.28 15.34 -14.65
C GLY A 122 0.50 14.55 -15.94
N ARG A 123 1.66 13.92 -16.08
CA ARG A 123 2.05 13.17 -17.29
C ARG A 123 1.45 11.77 -17.32
N ASP A 124 1.54 11.04 -16.22
CA ASP A 124 1.32 9.60 -16.19
C ASP A 124 -0.08 9.26 -15.70
N GLU A 125 -0.58 9.93 -14.67
CA GLU A 125 -1.93 9.66 -14.12
C GLU A 125 -3.01 10.41 -14.90
N LEU A 126 -2.77 11.67 -15.23
CA LEU A 126 -3.72 12.51 -15.97
C LEU A 126 -3.56 12.46 -17.50
N LYS A 127 -2.48 11.86 -18.00
CA LYS A 127 -2.13 11.84 -19.44
C LYS A 127 -2.20 13.24 -20.08
N SER A 128 -1.80 14.27 -19.34
CA SER A 128 -1.90 15.66 -19.79
C SER A 128 -0.84 15.99 -20.84
N ALA A 129 -1.28 16.43 -22.01
CA ALA A 129 -0.40 16.96 -23.05
C ALA A 129 -0.07 18.46 -22.87
N ALA A 130 -0.44 19.07 -21.73
CA ALA A 130 -0.18 20.48 -21.47
C ALA A 130 1.32 20.76 -21.34
N LYS A 131 1.75 21.96 -21.75
CA LYS A 131 3.15 22.40 -21.60
C LYS A 131 3.67 22.35 -20.15
N ASN A 132 2.77 22.49 -19.17
CA ASN A 132 3.09 22.39 -17.75
C ASN A 132 2.11 21.41 -17.09
N PRO A 133 2.41 20.09 -17.11
CA PRO A 133 1.52 19.08 -16.57
C PRO A 133 1.44 19.13 -15.04
N ALA A 134 2.51 19.53 -14.34
CA ALA A 134 2.47 19.78 -12.89
C ALA A 134 1.39 20.79 -12.47
N LYS A 135 1.19 21.87 -13.23
CA LYS A 135 0.13 22.85 -12.94
C LYS A 135 -1.27 22.25 -13.09
N VAL A 136 -1.46 21.38 -14.09
CA VAL A 136 -2.74 20.68 -14.31
C VAL A 136 -3.00 19.71 -13.16
N ALA A 137 -2.00 18.93 -12.76
CA ALA A 137 -2.07 18.03 -11.61
C ALA A 137 -2.40 18.79 -10.32
N SER A 138 -1.71 19.89 -10.04
CA SER A 138 -1.95 20.71 -8.83
C SER A 138 -3.41 21.19 -8.75
N ALA A 139 -3.95 21.70 -9.86
CA ALA A 139 -5.34 22.13 -9.92
C ALA A 139 -6.31 20.94 -9.75
N ALA A 140 -5.99 19.77 -10.30
CA ALA A 140 -6.79 18.56 -10.13
C ALA A 140 -6.79 18.08 -8.68
N MET A 141 -5.62 17.95 -8.04
CA MET A 141 -5.50 17.53 -6.64
C MET A 141 -6.24 18.48 -5.70
N SER A 142 -6.11 19.79 -5.92
CA SER A 142 -6.85 20.81 -5.16
C SER A 142 -8.37 20.66 -5.32
N ARG A 143 -8.87 20.45 -6.54
CA ARG A 143 -10.32 20.25 -6.79
C ARG A 143 -10.84 18.97 -6.13
N LEU A 144 -10.02 17.93 -6.06
CA LEU A 144 -10.36 16.66 -5.41
C LEU A 144 -10.17 16.71 -3.88
N GLY A 145 -9.64 17.82 -3.35
CA GLY A 145 -9.35 17.96 -1.92
C GLY A 145 -8.19 17.07 -1.44
N LEU A 146 -7.40 16.51 -2.36
CA LEU A 146 -6.27 15.64 -2.00
C LEU A 146 -5.09 16.50 -1.51
N LYS A 147 -4.66 16.25 -0.28
CA LYS A 147 -3.49 16.89 0.33
C LYS A 147 -2.21 16.12 -0.02
N PRO A 148 -1.07 16.81 -0.18
CA PRO A 148 0.22 16.14 -0.28
C PRO A 148 0.48 15.26 0.94
N HIS A 149 1.09 14.10 0.69
CA HIS A 149 1.61 13.22 1.73
C HIS A 149 2.81 13.86 2.43
N ALA A 150 3.75 14.41 1.64
CA ALA A 150 4.95 15.06 2.14
C ALA A 150 5.38 16.23 1.23
N TYR A 151 6.31 17.03 1.74
CA TYR A 151 7.04 18.02 0.95
C TYR A 151 8.53 17.70 0.99
N VAL A 152 9.11 17.39 -0.16
CA VAL A 152 10.53 17.06 -0.27
C VAL A 152 11.24 18.13 -1.13
N PRO A 153 12.49 18.50 -0.83
CA PRO A 153 13.27 19.36 -1.71
C PRO A 153 13.48 18.73 -3.10
N HIS A 154 13.09 19.47 -4.14
CA HIS A 154 13.30 19.10 -5.55
C HIS A 154 14.79 18.91 -5.85
N PRO A 155 15.19 17.86 -6.60
CA PRO A 155 16.60 17.54 -6.83
C PRO A 155 17.39 18.70 -7.46
N ASP A 156 16.84 19.32 -8.52
CA ASP A 156 17.57 20.39 -9.22
C ASP A 156 17.49 21.77 -8.55
N SER A 157 16.34 22.13 -7.98
CA SER A 157 16.07 23.51 -7.54
C SER A 157 16.12 23.71 -6.04
N GLY A 158 16.14 22.62 -5.25
CA GLY A 158 16.03 22.64 -3.78
C GLY A 158 14.70 23.17 -3.24
N ARG A 159 13.78 23.59 -4.12
CA ARG A 159 12.47 24.12 -3.71
C ARG A 159 11.58 23.00 -3.18
N PRO A 160 10.70 23.28 -2.21
CA PRO A 160 9.72 22.30 -1.75
C PRO A 160 8.86 21.78 -2.91
N GLN A 161 8.79 20.47 -3.06
CA GLN A 161 7.97 19.75 -4.02
C GLN A 161 6.96 18.90 -3.25
N ALA A 162 5.68 19.06 -3.58
CA ALA A 162 4.61 18.23 -3.03
C ALA A 162 4.71 16.80 -3.58
N ILE A 163 4.67 15.82 -2.68
CA ILE A 163 4.63 14.39 -2.98
C ILE A 163 3.26 13.84 -2.59
N TYR A 164 2.71 12.97 -3.43
CA TYR A 164 1.47 12.25 -3.20
C TYR A 164 1.72 10.76 -3.39
N LEU A 165 0.93 9.92 -2.72
CA LEU A 165 0.98 8.47 -2.92
C LEU A 165 0.09 8.09 -4.11
N ALA A 166 0.61 7.27 -5.02
CA ALA A 166 -0.08 6.90 -6.26
C ALA A 166 -1.48 6.33 -6.04
N GLY A 167 -1.65 5.43 -5.07
CA GLY A 167 -2.93 4.84 -4.70
C GLY A 167 -3.96 5.89 -4.28
N GLN A 168 -3.56 6.90 -3.49
CA GLN A 168 -4.43 8.00 -3.10
C GLN A 168 -4.82 8.88 -4.28
N VAL A 169 -3.88 9.16 -5.19
CA VAL A 169 -4.13 9.91 -6.42
C VAL A 169 -5.14 9.18 -7.30
N ARG A 170 -4.90 7.89 -7.59
CA ARG A 170 -5.78 7.05 -8.41
C ARG A 170 -7.17 6.91 -7.80
N ALA A 171 -7.26 6.65 -6.50
CA ALA A 171 -8.53 6.58 -5.78
C ALA A 171 -9.31 7.91 -5.82
N ALA A 172 -8.63 9.05 -5.70
CA ALA A 172 -9.25 10.36 -5.82
C ALA A 172 -9.73 10.64 -7.25
N LEU A 173 -8.95 10.26 -8.26
CA LEU A 173 -9.30 10.42 -9.68
C LEU A 173 -10.49 9.55 -10.07
N ALA A 174 -10.58 8.31 -9.58
CA ALA A 174 -11.71 7.43 -9.81
C ALA A 174 -13.03 7.99 -9.26
N LYS A 175 -12.97 8.78 -8.17
CA LYS A 175 -14.13 9.44 -7.55
C LYS A 175 -14.54 10.74 -8.25
N ARG A 176 -13.86 11.15 -9.32
CA ARG A 176 -14.09 12.45 -9.97
C ARG A 176 -15.49 12.53 -10.60
N PRO A 177 -16.31 13.54 -10.25
CA PRO A 177 -17.61 13.75 -10.89
C PRO A 177 -17.45 14.00 -12.39
N GLY A 178 -18.28 13.35 -13.22
CA GLY A 178 -18.35 13.60 -14.67
C GLY A 178 -17.53 12.66 -15.57
N GLN A 179 -17.11 11.49 -15.09
CA GLN A 179 -16.59 10.42 -15.97
C GLN A 179 -17.68 9.62 -16.70
N GLY A 180 -18.96 9.86 -16.42
CA GLY A 180 -20.06 9.30 -17.21
C GLY A 180 -20.06 9.90 -18.62
N LYS A 181 -20.32 9.07 -19.66
CA LYS A 181 -20.66 9.57 -21.00
C LYS A 181 -21.68 10.70 -20.84
N ARG A 182 -21.38 11.87 -21.41
CA ARG A 182 -22.36 12.95 -21.57
C ARG A 182 -23.54 12.42 -22.38
N THR A 183 -24.57 11.94 -21.70
CA THR A 183 -25.82 11.48 -22.32
C THR A 183 -26.73 12.66 -22.70
N ASP A 184 -26.33 13.89 -22.39
CA ASP A 184 -27.04 15.13 -22.69
C ASP A 184 -26.85 15.62 -24.13
N LEU A 185 -25.88 15.08 -24.87
CA LEU A 185 -25.77 15.28 -26.32
C LEU A 185 -26.51 14.15 -27.04
N THR A 186 -27.83 14.16 -26.97
CA THR A 186 -28.64 13.47 -28.00
C THR A 186 -28.67 14.37 -29.22
N ASP A 187 -28.40 13.78 -30.39
CA ASP A 187 -28.42 14.42 -31.70
C ASP A 187 -29.78 15.09 -31.98
N THR A 188 -29.94 16.34 -31.55
CA THR A 188 -30.86 17.27 -32.21
C THR A 188 -30.21 17.73 -33.50
N ASP A 189 -30.31 16.89 -34.52
CA ASP A 189 -30.49 17.28 -35.92
C ASP A 189 -30.32 16.04 -36.80
N GLN A 190 -31.43 15.43 -37.20
CA GLN A 190 -31.68 15.06 -38.60
C GLN A 190 -33.21 15.12 -38.83
N THR A 191 -33.61 16.23 -39.43
CA THR A 191 -34.69 16.44 -40.43
C THR A 191 -35.88 15.50 -40.47
#